data_AF-A0A958DJK7-F1
#
_entry.id   AF-A0A958DJK7-F1
#
_cell.length_a   1.000
_cell.length_b   1.000
_cell.length_c   1.000
_cell.angle_alpha   90.00
_cell.angle_beta   90.00
_cell.angle_gamma   90.00
#
_symmetry.space_group_name_H-M   'P 1'
#
loop_
_entity.id
_entity.type
_entity.pdbx_description
1 polymer ?
#
loop_
_entity_poly.entity_id
_entity_poly.type
_entity_poly.pdbx_seq_one_letter_code
_entity_poly.pdbx_strand_id
1 'polypeptide(L)'
;PTGAEPAAGSVDALLDTLDGKIGNPVALDGGAATVGGMLTKLADDAGGASFDAETDSQTAIAAGGALDDSLPELTAGEPPATPTIKQAIMLLYMALRNASSTIKTGENTGTRQIKNNAGTVIADADVSDDGTTFNQGKLGAP
;
A
#
# COMPACT_ATOMS: atom_id res chain seq x y z
N PRO A 1 -4.56 -62.54 40.06
CA PRO A 1 -4.91 -61.14 39.72
C PRO A 1 -4.10 -60.65 38.53
N THR A 2 -4.62 -60.89 37.33
CA THR A 2 -4.15 -60.28 36.09
C THR A 2 -4.40 -58.77 36.20
N GLY A 3 -3.33 -57.98 36.33
CA GLY A 3 -3.44 -56.53 36.32
C GLY A 3 -4.10 -56.10 35.01
N ALA A 4 -5.31 -55.58 35.09
CA ALA A 4 -5.99 -55.03 33.91
C ALA A 4 -5.15 -53.86 33.41
N GLU A 5 -4.67 -53.95 32.17
CA GLU A 5 -4.13 -52.79 31.47
C GLU A 5 -5.20 -51.69 31.45
N PRO A 6 -4.85 -50.43 31.74
CA PRO A 6 -5.79 -49.33 31.60
C PRO A 6 -6.28 -49.27 30.14
N ALA A 7 -7.60 -49.15 29.95
CA ALA A 7 -8.22 -49.12 28.63
C ALA A 7 -7.60 -48.00 27.78
N ALA A 8 -7.03 -48.34 26.61
CA ALA A 8 -6.33 -47.41 25.71
C ALA A 8 -7.07 -46.06 25.49
N GLY A 9 -8.41 -46.06 25.50
CA GLY A 9 -9.24 -44.86 25.35
C GLY A 9 -9.13 -43.82 26.48
N SER A 10 -8.70 -44.19 27.70
CA SER A 10 -8.51 -43.18 28.77
C SER A 10 -7.21 -42.39 28.60
N VAL A 11 -6.20 -42.99 27.98
CA VAL A 11 -4.93 -42.32 27.69
C VAL A 11 -5.10 -41.40 26.50
N ASP A 12 -5.76 -41.86 25.44
CA ASP A 12 -6.04 -41.02 24.26
C ASP A 12 -6.93 -39.83 24.61
N ALA A 13 -7.97 -40.02 25.45
CA ALA A 13 -8.82 -38.92 25.91
C ALA A 13 -8.06 -37.93 26.81
N LEU A 14 -7.11 -38.42 27.60
CA LEU A 14 -6.24 -37.56 28.40
C LEU A 14 -5.30 -36.76 27.50
N LEU A 15 -4.70 -37.38 26.48
CA LEU A 15 -3.83 -36.73 25.51
C LEU A 15 -4.58 -35.64 24.74
N ASP A 16 -5.79 -35.94 24.25
CA ASP A 16 -6.65 -34.96 23.56
C ASP A 16 -7.03 -33.78 24.47
N THR A 17 -7.35 -34.07 25.74
CA THR A 17 -7.62 -33.04 26.75
C THR A 17 -6.39 -32.18 27.03
N LEU A 18 -5.19 -32.77 27.02
CA LEU A 18 -3.93 -32.05 27.22
C LEU A 18 -3.63 -31.17 26.02
N ASP A 19 -3.71 -31.68 24.80
CA ASP A 19 -3.47 -30.94 23.55
C ASP A 19 -4.42 -29.74 23.43
N GLY A 20 -5.70 -29.92 23.76
CA GLY A 20 -6.66 -28.81 23.79
C GLY A 20 -6.38 -27.76 24.87
N LYS A 21 -5.78 -28.15 26.01
CA LYS A 21 -5.45 -27.21 27.11
C LYS A 21 -4.13 -26.48 26.92
N ILE A 22 -3.15 -27.12 26.30
CA ILE A 22 -1.83 -26.54 26.03
C ILE A 22 -1.78 -25.80 24.68
N GLY A 23 -2.75 -26.05 23.79
CA GLY A 23 -2.78 -25.49 22.44
C GLY A 23 -1.64 -26.03 21.58
N ASN A 24 -1.28 -25.33 20.50
CA ASN A 24 -0.03 -25.62 19.80
C ASN A 24 1.12 -25.13 20.70
N PRO A 25 1.94 -26.02 21.29
CA PRO A 25 3.11 -25.57 22.04
C PRO A 25 4.03 -24.79 21.09
N VAL A 26 4.75 -23.79 21.62
CA VAL A 26 5.80 -23.07 20.87
C VAL A 26 6.72 -24.13 20.25
N ALA A 27 6.62 -24.32 18.94
CA ALA A 27 7.41 -25.34 18.26
C ALA A 27 8.86 -24.86 18.27
N LEU A 28 9.70 -25.48 19.09
CA LEU A 28 11.14 -25.20 19.18
C LEU A 28 11.92 -25.87 18.05
N ASP A 29 11.36 -25.80 16.83
CA ASP A 29 11.90 -26.27 15.54
C ASP A 29 13.32 -26.83 15.63
N GLY A 30 13.40 -28.14 15.90
CA GLY A 30 14.61 -28.98 15.87
C GLY A 30 15.76 -28.66 16.83
N GLY A 31 15.76 -27.51 17.52
CA GLY A 31 16.89 -26.99 18.28
C GLY A 31 16.68 -26.98 19.79
N ALA A 32 17.78 -26.82 20.55
CA ALA A 32 17.71 -26.74 22.00
C ALA A 32 16.77 -25.60 22.46
N ALA A 33 15.87 -25.92 23.39
CA ALA A 33 14.92 -25.03 24.04
C ALA A 33 15.62 -23.97 24.89
N THR A 34 16.24 -22.97 24.25
CA THR A 34 16.81 -21.84 25.00
C THR A 34 15.71 -20.84 25.33
N VAL A 35 15.83 -20.17 26.48
CA VAL A 35 14.94 -19.04 26.84
C VAL A 35 14.96 -17.95 25.77
N GLY A 36 16.14 -17.73 25.14
CA GLY A 36 16.28 -16.83 24.00
C GLY A 36 15.45 -17.26 22.79
N GLY A 37 15.53 -18.54 22.38
CA GLY A 37 14.75 -19.06 21.25
C GLY A 37 13.24 -19.03 21.48
N MET A 38 12.78 -19.23 22.73
CA MET A 38 11.38 -19.07 23.10
C MET A 38 10.90 -17.63 22.96
N LEU A 39 11.71 -16.65 23.40
CA LEU A 39 11.37 -15.23 23.31
C LEU A 39 11.38 -14.75 21.85
N THR A 40 12.33 -15.23 21.04
CA THR A 40 12.38 -14.98 19.61
C THR A 40 11.11 -15.49 18.92
N LYS A 41 10.63 -16.69 19.25
CA LYS A 41 9.42 -17.25 18.64
C LYS A 41 8.11 -16.60 19.11
N LEU A 42 8.07 -16.12 20.36
CA LEU A 42 6.93 -15.36 20.87
C LEU A 42 6.81 -13.97 20.20
N ALA A 43 7.94 -13.41 19.74
CA ALA A 43 7.98 -12.18 18.94
C ALA A 43 7.70 -12.42 17.43
N ASP A 44 7.69 -13.68 16.99
CA ASP A 44 7.66 -14.12 15.59
C ASP A 44 6.30 -14.73 15.16
N ASP A 45 5.22 -14.49 15.91
CA ASP A 45 3.88 -15.08 15.67
C ASP A 45 3.18 -14.58 14.38
N ALA A 46 3.92 -13.91 13.48
CA ALA A 46 3.47 -13.47 12.16
C ALA A 46 4.42 -13.89 11.02
N GLY A 47 5.23 -14.94 11.21
CA GLY A 47 6.10 -15.48 10.16
C GLY A 47 7.22 -14.52 9.73
N GLY A 48 7.79 -13.80 10.68
CA GLY A 48 8.96 -12.92 10.49
C GLY A 48 8.65 -11.46 10.12
N ALA A 49 7.38 -11.06 9.98
CA ALA A 49 7.01 -9.77 9.41
C ALA A 49 6.85 -8.61 10.40
N SER A 50 6.79 -8.87 11.72
CA SER A 50 6.30 -7.88 12.69
C SER A 50 7.37 -7.10 13.48
N PHE A 51 8.66 -7.47 13.41
CA PHE A 51 9.73 -6.76 14.14
C PHE A 51 11.08 -6.76 13.42
N ASP A 52 11.07 -6.76 12.09
CA ASP A 52 12.28 -6.42 11.34
C ASP A 52 12.39 -4.90 11.21
N ALA A 53 13.35 -4.30 11.92
CA ALA A 53 13.59 -2.87 11.91
C ALA A 53 13.93 -2.31 10.50
N GLU A 54 14.38 -3.16 9.58
CA GLU A 54 14.63 -2.77 8.18
C GLU A 54 13.38 -2.86 7.29
N THR A 55 12.34 -3.61 7.68
CA THR A 55 11.15 -3.91 6.83
C THR A 55 9.81 -3.57 7.49
N ASP A 56 9.77 -2.94 8.66
CA ASP A 56 8.51 -2.57 9.30
C ASP A 56 7.86 -1.36 8.59
N SER A 57 6.68 -1.58 8.01
CA SER A 57 5.86 -0.53 7.42
C SER A 57 5.42 0.52 8.44
N GLN A 58 5.28 0.17 9.73
CA GLN A 58 4.99 1.15 10.77
C GLN A 58 6.20 2.02 11.10
N THR A 59 7.40 1.46 11.16
CA THR A 59 8.64 2.23 11.31
C THR A 59 8.90 3.12 10.09
N ALA A 60 8.73 2.62 8.86
CA ALA A 60 8.88 3.43 7.64
C ALA A 60 7.82 4.56 7.53
N ILE A 61 6.58 4.32 7.97
CA ILE A 61 5.54 5.34 8.04
C ILE A 61 5.80 6.34 9.19
N ALA A 62 6.20 5.86 10.38
CA ALA A 62 6.49 6.69 11.55
C ALA A 62 7.76 7.54 11.38
N ALA A 63 8.76 7.02 10.66
CA ALA A 63 9.95 7.77 10.26
C ALA A 63 9.68 8.74 9.10
N GLY A 64 8.45 8.80 8.58
CA GLY A 64 8.07 9.68 7.48
C GLY A 64 8.54 9.23 6.10
N GLY A 65 9.23 8.10 5.98
CA GLY A 65 9.80 7.61 4.71
C GLY A 65 8.76 7.44 3.61
N ALA A 66 7.57 6.93 3.94
CA ALA A 66 6.48 6.79 2.96
C ALA A 66 5.91 8.14 2.46
N LEU A 67 6.15 9.25 3.18
CA LEU A 67 5.69 10.60 2.84
C LEU A 67 6.80 11.51 2.31
N ASP A 68 8.06 11.23 2.64
CA ASP A 68 9.26 11.94 2.19
C ASP A 68 9.92 11.29 0.95
N ASP A 69 9.44 10.10 0.57
CA ASP A 69 9.87 9.42 -0.65
C ASP A 69 9.52 10.22 -1.91
N SER A 70 10.43 10.19 -2.89
CA SER A 70 10.20 10.81 -4.19
C SER A 70 9.04 10.11 -4.91
N LEU A 71 8.03 10.87 -5.32
CA LEU A 71 6.96 10.38 -6.17
C LEU A 71 7.29 10.64 -7.65
N PRO A 72 7.44 9.58 -8.49
CA PRO A 72 7.63 9.78 -9.92
C PRO A 72 6.46 10.53 -10.55
N GLU A 73 6.80 11.45 -11.44
CA GLU A 73 5.85 12.16 -12.29
C GLU A 73 4.99 11.19 -13.13
N LEU A 74 3.74 11.57 -13.37
CA LEU A 74 2.84 10.85 -14.26
C LEU A 74 3.33 10.85 -15.70
N THR A 75 3.09 9.74 -16.38
CA THR A 75 3.19 9.62 -17.82
C THR A 75 1.90 10.12 -18.48
N ALA A 76 1.98 10.46 -19.77
CA ALA A 76 0.84 10.98 -20.50
C ALA A 76 -0.31 9.96 -20.58
N GLY A 77 -1.54 10.44 -20.41
CA GLY A 77 -2.75 9.64 -20.50
C GLY A 77 -3.94 10.27 -19.78
N GLU A 78 -5.16 9.84 -20.13
CA GLU A 78 -6.37 10.32 -19.45
C GLU A 78 -6.29 9.96 -17.96
N PRO A 79 -6.52 10.94 -17.05
CA PRO A 79 -6.68 10.64 -15.64
C PRO A 79 -7.82 9.63 -15.42
N PRO A 80 -7.55 8.46 -14.79
CA PRO A 80 -8.56 7.42 -14.63
C PRO A 80 -9.69 7.88 -13.72
N ALA A 81 -10.89 7.35 -13.93
CA ALA A 81 -12.07 7.65 -13.08
C ALA A 81 -11.89 7.18 -11.63
N THR A 82 -11.00 6.22 -11.39
CA THR A 82 -10.63 5.70 -10.06
C THR A 82 -9.10 5.76 -9.91
N PRO A 83 -8.52 6.97 -9.72
CA PRO A 83 -7.08 7.13 -9.61
C PRO A 83 -6.57 6.56 -8.29
N THR A 84 -5.33 6.06 -8.30
CA THR A 84 -4.59 5.85 -7.05
C THR A 84 -4.30 7.20 -6.37
N ILE A 85 -4.04 7.19 -5.07
CA ILE A 85 -3.69 8.42 -4.32
C ILE A 85 -2.48 9.12 -4.94
N LYS A 86 -1.46 8.34 -5.35
CA LYS A 86 -0.29 8.86 -6.08
C LYS A 86 -0.70 9.60 -7.35
N GLN A 87 -1.59 9.02 -8.17
CA GLN A 87 -2.03 9.65 -9.40
C GLN A 87 -2.83 10.94 -9.16
N ALA A 88 -3.75 10.93 -8.19
CA ALA A 88 -4.56 12.09 -7.87
C ALA A 88 -3.70 13.27 -7.37
N ILE A 89 -2.81 13.02 -6.40
CA ILE A 89 -1.95 14.05 -5.81
C ILE A 89 -0.92 14.53 -6.83
N MET A 90 -0.31 13.63 -7.60
CA MET A 90 0.73 14.03 -8.55
C MET A 90 0.15 14.84 -9.73
N LEU A 91 -1.06 14.53 -10.20
CA LEU A 91 -1.75 15.34 -11.19
C LEU A 91 -2.02 16.76 -10.67
N LEU A 92 -2.47 16.88 -9.41
CA LEU A 92 -2.67 18.17 -8.75
C LEU A 92 -1.34 18.93 -8.62
N TYR A 93 -0.28 18.25 -8.17
CA TYR A 93 1.06 18.83 -8.05
C TYR A 93 1.56 19.37 -9.39
N MET A 94 1.45 18.59 -10.47
CA MET A 94 1.84 19.03 -11.82
C MET A 94 1.01 20.21 -12.30
N ALA A 95 -0.30 20.20 -12.07
CA ALA A 95 -1.19 21.29 -12.48
C ALA A 95 -0.85 22.63 -11.82
N LEU A 96 -0.33 22.59 -10.59
CA LEU A 96 0.00 23.78 -9.80
C LEU A 96 1.45 24.24 -9.97
N ARG A 97 2.40 23.30 -9.98
CA ARG A 97 3.84 23.61 -9.98
C ARG A 97 4.42 23.66 -11.38
N ASN A 98 4.05 22.73 -12.25
CA ASN A 98 4.67 22.64 -13.57
C ASN A 98 4.06 23.68 -14.52
N ALA A 99 4.76 23.96 -15.61
CA ALA A 99 4.27 24.88 -16.62
C ALA A 99 2.92 24.40 -17.17
N SER A 100 1.88 25.21 -16.97
CA SER A 100 0.61 25.05 -17.66
C SER A 100 0.52 26.07 -18.80
N SER A 101 -0.08 25.67 -19.91
CA SER A 101 -0.27 26.54 -21.07
C SER A 101 -1.64 26.34 -21.66
N THR A 102 -2.29 27.42 -22.07
CA THR A 102 -3.48 27.38 -22.90
C THR A 102 -3.10 27.75 -24.32
N ILE A 103 -3.29 26.84 -25.26
CA ILE A 103 -3.04 27.07 -26.69
C ILE A 103 -4.34 27.55 -27.31
N LYS A 104 -4.32 28.70 -28.00
CA LYS A 104 -5.47 29.18 -28.75
C LYS A 104 -5.74 28.26 -29.94
N THR A 105 -6.96 27.74 -30.05
CA THR A 105 -7.38 26.84 -31.15
C THR A 105 -8.42 27.48 -32.07
N GLY A 106 -9.03 28.60 -31.65
CA GLY A 106 -9.94 29.39 -32.45
C GLY A 106 -10.21 30.77 -31.84
N GLU A 107 -11.19 31.48 -32.38
CA GLU A 107 -11.71 32.68 -31.72
C GLU A 107 -12.38 32.22 -30.41
N ASN A 108 -11.92 32.77 -29.28
CA ASN A 108 -12.48 32.48 -27.96
C ASN A 108 -12.44 31.01 -27.51
N THR A 109 -11.58 30.19 -28.10
CA THR A 109 -11.41 28.77 -27.79
C THR A 109 -9.94 28.39 -27.69
N GLY A 110 -9.62 27.40 -26.86
CA GLY A 110 -8.28 26.89 -26.68
C GLY A 110 -8.22 25.52 -26.02
N THR A 111 -7.02 25.01 -25.85
CA THR A 111 -6.73 23.76 -25.15
C THR A 111 -5.77 24.05 -24.01
N ARG A 112 -6.20 23.84 -22.77
CA ARG A 112 -5.36 23.92 -21.59
C ARG A 112 -4.59 22.62 -21.44
N GLN A 113 -3.29 22.72 -21.22
CA GLN A 113 -2.38 21.59 -21.07
C GLN A 113 -1.74 21.58 -19.69
N ILE A 114 -1.70 20.41 -19.06
CA ILE A 114 -0.90 20.11 -17.88
C ILE A 114 0.35 19.36 -18.35
N LYS A 115 1.52 19.81 -17.93
CA LYS A 115 2.79 19.24 -18.35
C LYS A 115 3.56 18.61 -17.20
N ASN A 116 4.38 17.62 -17.51
CA ASN A 116 5.42 17.16 -16.60
C ASN A 116 6.57 18.18 -16.56
N ASN A 117 7.56 17.97 -15.68
CA ASN A 117 8.69 18.88 -15.54
C ASN A 117 9.56 18.95 -16.82
N ALA A 118 9.56 17.90 -17.64
CA ALA A 118 10.24 17.87 -18.93
C ALA A 118 9.47 18.58 -20.06
N GLY A 119 8.27 19.12 -19.79
CA GLY A 119 7.45 19.84 -20.75
C GLY A 119 6.55 18.96 -21.63
N THR A 120 6.50 17.65 -21.38
CA THR A 120 5.56 16.73 -22.04
C THR A 120 4.15 16.98 -21.52
N VAL A 121 3.16 17.08 -22.41
CA VAL A 121 1.75 17.18 -22.01
C VAL A 121 1.29 15.85 -21.44
N ILE A 122 0.69 15.89 -20.25
CA ILE A 122 0.22 14.71 -19.52
C ILE A 122 -1.28 14.55 -19.63
N ALA A 123 -2.02 15.64 -19.54
CA ALA A 123 -3.46 15.71 -19.72
C ALA A 123 -3.82 17.09 -20.27
N ASP A 124 -4.91 17.17 -21.03
CA ASP A 124 -5.41 18.41 -21.59
C ASP A 124 -6.94 18.53 -21.46
N ALA A 125 -7.45 19.74 -21.69
CA ALA A 125 -8.87 20.01 -21.70
C ALA A 125 -9.17 21.20 -22.61
N ASP A 126 -10.27 21.09 -23.35
CA ASP A 126 -10.80 22.23 -24.10
C ASP A 126 -11.26 23.35 -23.15
N VAL A 127 -11.04 24.59 -23.55
CA VAL A 127 -11.50 25.79 -22.86
C VAL A 127 -12.15 26.74 -23.85
N SER A 128 -13.18 27.45 -23.41
CA SER A 128 -13.83 28.51 -24.19
C SER A 128 -14.28 29.66 -23.32
N ASP A 129 -14.37 30.86 -23.90
CA ASP A 129 -14.79 32.07 -23.20
C ASP A 129 -15.66 32.94 -24.12
N ASP A 130 -16.96 33.02 -23.86
CA ASP A 130 -17.88 33.84 -24.66
C ASP A 130 -17.96 35.32 -24.20
N GLY A 131 -17.05 35.73 -23.30
CA GLY A 131 -17.03 37.05 -22.67
C GLY A 131 -17.98 37.19 -21.48
N THR A 132 -18.81 36.17 -21.20
CA THR A 132 -19.68 36.09 -20.02
C THR A 132 -19.42 34.82 -19.21
N THR A 133 -19.11 33.72 -19.88
CA THR A 133 -18.92 32.38 -19.33
C THR A 133 -17.59 31.81 -19.79
N PHE A 134 -16.73 31.50 -18.82
CA PHE A 134 -15.57 30.67 -19.06
C PHE A 134 -15.93 29.20 -18.85
N ASN A 135 -15.86 28.40 -19.90
CA ASN A 135 -16.05 26.95 -19.84
C ASN A 135 -14.70 26.24 -19.85
N GLN A 136 -14.58 25.23 -19.00
CA GLN A 136 -13.45 24.32 -18.98
C GLN A 136 -13.96 22.89 -19.09
N GLY A 137 -13.48 22.17 -20.10
CA GLY A 137 -13.75 20.76 -20.32
C GLY A 137 -13.09 19.87 -19.27
N LYS A 138 -13.50 18.60 -19.25
CA LYS A 138 -12.86 17.56 -18.43
C LYS A 138 -11.44 17.30 -18.96
N LEU A 139 -10.50 17.03 -18.06
CA LEU A 139 -9.16 16.57 -18.44
C LEU A 139 -9.23 15.20 -19.13
N GLY A 140 -8.65 15.12 -20.32
CA GLY A 140 -8.52 13.94 -21.16
C GLY A 140 -7.06 13.56 -21.41
N ALA A 141 -6.86 12.57 -22.28
CA ALA A 141 -5.56 12.28 -22.85
C ALA A 141 -5.17 13.38 -23.86
N PRO A 142 -3.89 13.77 -23.92
CA PRO A 142 -3.39 14.84 -24.78
C PRO A 142 -3.32 14.48 -26.26
#